data_AF-A0AAD1KRR0-F1
#
_entry.id   AF-A0AAD1KRR0-F1
#
_cell.length_a   1.000
_cell.length_b   1.000
_cell.length_c   1.000
_cell.angle_alpha   90.00
_cell.angle_beta   90.00
_cell.angle_gamma   90.00
#
_symmetry.space_group_name_H-M   'P 1'
#
loop_
_entity.id
_entity.type
_entity.pdbx_description
1 polymer ?
#
loop_
_entity_poly.entity_id
_entity_poly.type
_entity_poly.pdbx_seq_one_letter_code
_entity_poly.pdbx_strand_id
1 'polypeptide(L)'
;MKRSKKIAAILTSLTTVVATAFATISATPAHASDSDTSVPPEITMPGSPNGIPSAGNGPTRLFAYPASIYALTHPGTNPQGANDFGCKPRKGKNPVILLPGSNSDAYASWSMYSPKLTKLGYCVFSPPQL
;
A
#
# COMPACT_ATOMS: atom_id res chain seq x y z
N MET A 1 -35.23 -6.78 52.35
CA MET A 1 -35.72 -8.14 52.68
C MET A 1 -35.45 -9.03 51.47
N LYS A 2 -34.31 -9.74 51.41
CA LYS A 2 -34.18 -11.19 51.67
C LYS A 2 -35.00 -12.06 50.69
N ARG A 3 -34.37 -12.55 49.60
CA ARG A 3 -34.14 -14.00 49.35
C ARG A 3 -33.57 -14.28 47.96
N SER A 4 -32.39 -14.90 47.97
CA SER A 4 -31.66 -15.51 46.86
C SER A 4 -32.22 -16.88 46.43
N LYS A 5 -31.64 -17.37 45.32
CA LYS A 5 -31.55 -18.76 44.80
C LYS A 5 -32.73 -19.13 43.87
N LYS A 6 -32.51 -19.74 42.70
CA LYS A 6 -31.59 -20.83 42.36
C LYS A 6 -31.23 -20.77 40.87
N ILE A 7 -29.95 -20.72 40.54
CA ILE A 7 -29.47 -21.04 39.18
C ILE A 7 -29.34 -22.57 39.15
N ALA A 8 -30.27 -23.23 38.44
CA ALA A 8 -30.18 -24.64 38.16
C ALA A 8 -29.22 -24.83 36.98
N ALA A 9 -28.01 -25.33 37.27
CA ALA A 9 -27.06 -25.73 36.25
C ALA A 9 -27.54 -27.04 35.60
N ILE A 10 -27.85 -26.97 34.31
CA ILE A 10 -28.20 -28.11 33.48
C ILE A 10 -26.88 -28.81 33.09
N LEU A 11 -26.62 -29.98 33.68
CA LEU A 11 -25.57 -30.89 33.21
C LEU A 11 -25.97 -31.42 31.83
N THR A 12 -25.33 -30.94 30.79
CA THR A 12 -25.32 -31.59 29.48
C THR A 12 -23.97 -32.29 29.31
N SER A 13 -24.00 -33.61 29.42
CA SER A 13 -22.91 -34.47 28.98
C SER A 13 -22.79 -34.37 27.45
N LEU A 14 -21.64 -33.95 26.94
CA LEU A 14 -21.33 -34.14 25.52
C LEU A 14 -19.88 -34.59 25.38
N THR A 15 -19.74 -35.89 25.19
CA THR A 15 -18.52 -36.59 24.83
C THR A 15 -18.00 -36.08 23.48
N THR A 16 -16.76 -35.58 23.45
CA THR A 16 -16.00 -35.41 22.20
C THR A 16 -14.68 -36.15 22.31
N VAL A 17 -14.58 -37.20 21.50
CA VAL A 17 -13.39 -38.01 21.27
C VAL A 17 -12.36 -37.14 20.55
N VAL A 18 -11.26 -36.79 21.22
CA VAL A 18 -10.11 -36.15 20.55
C VAL A 18 -9.30 -37.27 19.89
N ALA A 19 -9.61 -37.56 18.63
CA ALA A 19 -8.74 -38.37 17.77
C ALA A 19 -7.58 -37.48 17.31
N THR A 20 -6.39 -37.75 17.83
CA THR A 20 -5.13 -37.13 17.40
C THR A 20 -4.77 -37.61 15.99
N ALA A 21 -5.20 -36.86 14.97
CA ALA A 21 -4.70 -37.05 13.62
C ALA A 21 -3.28 -36.48 13.51
N PHE A 22 -2.27 -37.35 13.49
CA PHE A 22 -0.92 -37.01 13.06
C PHE A 22 -0.99 -36.63 11.57
N ALA A 23 -0.93 -35.34 11.26
CA ALA A 23 -0.78 -34.88 9.88
C ALA A 23 0.64 -35.24 9.41
N THR A 24 0.71 -36.17 8.46
CA THR A 24 1.94 -36.48 7.72
C THR A 24 2.36 -35.24 6.93
N ILE A 25 3.52 -34.68 7.24
CA ILE A 25 4.14 -33.59 6.48
C ILE A 25 4.57 -34.17 5.13
N SER A 26 3.73 -34.01 4.12
CA SER A 26 4.12 -34.24 2.74
C SER A 26 5.12 -33.15 2.35
N ALA A 27 6.40 -33.49 2.28
CA ALA A 27 7.42 -32.62 1.71
C ALA A 27 7.11 -32.42 0.22
N THR A 28 6.44 -31.33 -0.12
CA THR A 28 6.39 -30.84 -1.50
C THR A 28 7.83 -30.60 -1.95
N PRO A 29 8.24 -31.10 -3.13
CA PRO A 29 9.54 -30.72 -3.67
C PRO A 29 9.53 -29.20 -3.80
N ALA A 30 10.44 -28.56 -3.08
CA ALA A 30 10.69 -27.14 -3.26
C ALA A 30 11.10 -26.97 -4.73
N HIS A 31 10.22 -26.37 -5.54
CA HIS A 31 10.68 -25.72 -6.74
C HIS A 31 11.71 -24.70 -6.26
N ALA A 32 12.99 -25.00 -6.50
CA ALA A 32 14.05 -24.04 -6.33
C ALA A 32 13.71 -22.88 -7.27
N SER A 33 13.18 -21.80 -6.71
CA SER A 33 13.16 -20.54 -7.41
C SER A 33 14.63 -20.19 -7.65
N ASP A 34 15.05 -20.21 -8.92
CA ASP A 34 16.30 -19.59 -9.33
C ASP A 34 16.17 -18.10 -9.01
N SER A 35 16.61 -17.73 -7.81
CA SER A 35 16.76 -16.34 -7.41
C SER A 35 17.88 -15.75 -8.25
N ASP A 36 17.52 -15.15 -9.37
CA ASP A 36 18.45 -14.38 -10.20
C ASP A 36 19.08 -13.29 -9.32
N THR A 37 20.34 -13.52 -8.95
CA THR A 37 21.08 -12.64 -8.03
C THR A 37 21.46 -11.31 -8.71
N SER A 38 21.12 -11.14 -9.99
CA SER A 38 21.25 -9.86 -10.70
C SER A 38 20.16 -8.86 -10.31
N VAL A 39 19.02 -9.31 -9.76
CA VAL A 39 17.93 -8.44 -9.31
C VAL A 39 17.98 -8.32 -7.79
N PRO A 40 18.15 -7.10 -7.23
CA PRO A 40 18.06 -6.87 -5.80
C PRO A 40 16.73 -7.40 -5.24
N PRO A 41 16.69 -7.86 -3.97
CA PRO A 41 15.44 -8.29 -3.35
C PRO A 41 14.38 -7.18 -3.45
N GLU A 42 13.16 -7.57 -3.80
CA GLU A 42 12.05 -6.63 -3.93
C GLU A 42 11.75 -5.95 -2.59
N ILE A 43 12.09 -4.67 -2.49
CA ILE A 43 11.77 -3.85 -1.32
C ILE A 43 10.28 -3.55 -1.39
N THR A 44 9.50 -4.26 -0.56
CA THR A 44 8.06 -4.02 -0.44
C THR A 44 7.83 -2.64 0.13
N MET A 45 7.08 -1.81 -0.60
CA MET A 45 6.77 -0.47 -0.16
C MET A 45 5.29 -0.27 0.09
N PRO A 46 4.85 -0.03 1.34
CA PRO A 46 3.43 -0.04 1.68
C PRO A 46 2.59 0.96 0.87
N GLY A 47 3.14 2.14 0.57
CA GLY A 47 2.45 3.18 -0.18
C GLY A 47 2.46 2.99 -1.70
N SER A 48 3.35 2.15 -2.23
CA SER A 48 3.44 1.87 -3.67
C SER A 48 4.11 0.51 -3.90
N PRO A 49 3.35 -0.59 -3.76
CA PRO A 49 3.91 -1.94 -3.69
C PRO A 49 4.61 -2.40 -4.97
N ASN A 50 4.34 -1.75 -6.10
CA ASN A 50 4.88 -2.09 -7.42
C ASN A 50 5.97 -1.10 -7.90
N GLY A 51 6.63 -0.39 -6.98
CA GLY A 51 7.62 0.63 -7.32
C GLY A 51 6.99 1.98 -7.66
N ILE A 52 7.33 2.58 -8.80
CA ILE A 52 6.85 3.94 -9.15
C ILE A 52 5.31 3.97 -9.25
N PRO A 53 4.63 4.90 -8.54
CA PRO A 53 3.18 4.98 -8.52
C PRO A 53 2.59 5.08 -9.92
N SER A 54 1.75 4.09 -10.26
CA SER A 54 1.17 3.90 -11.59
C SER A 54 -0.28 3.36 -11.54
N ALA A 55 -0.89 3.26 -10.35
CA ALA A 55 -2.25 2.73 -10.17
C ALA A 55 -3.38 3.70 -10.61
N GLY A 56 -3.04 4.74 -11.37
CA GLY A 56 -3.95 5.79 -11.81
C GLY A 56 -3.78 7.11 -11.05
N ASN A 57 -4.36 8.18 -11.60
CA ASN A 57 -4.29 9.52 -11.04
C ASN A 57 -5.34 9.70 -9.93
N GLY A 58 -4.89 10.05 -8.73
CA GLY A 58 -5.78 10.35 -7.62
C GLY A 58 -6.40 11.76 -7.70
N PRO A 59 -7.45 12.05 -6.90
CA PRO A 59 -8.06 13.36 -6.86
C PRO A 59 -7.09 14.43 -6.33
N THR A 60 -7.20 15.66 -6.83
CA THR A 60 -6.44 16.77 -6.26
C THR A 60 -6.93 17.09 -4.85
N ARG A 61 -6.04 17.08 -3.86
CA ARG A 61 -6.32 17.48 -2.48
C ARG A 61 -5.49 18.69 -2.12
N LEU A 62 -6.04 19.62 -1.33
CA LEU A 62 -5.34 20.83 -0.93
C LEU A 62 -4.32 20.59 0.19
N PHE A 63 -4.63 19.66 1.09
CA PHE A 63 -3.81 19.36 2.27
C PHE A 63 -3.38 17.90 2.25
N ALA A 64 -2.23 17.61 2.86
CA ALA A 64 -1.67 16.26 2.94
C ALA A 64 -2.60 15.30 3.68
N TYR A 65 -3.20 15.73 4.81
CA TYR A 65 -4.05 14.85 5.64
C TYR A 65 -5.19 14.15 4.87
N PRO A 66 -6.10 14.85 4.14
CA PRO A 66 -7.13 14.20 3.35
C PRO A 66 -6.60 13.44 2.11
N ALA A 67 -5.35 13.66 1.71
CA ALA A 67 -4.67 12.86 0.69
C ALA A 67 -4.13 11.56 1.28
N SER A 68 -3.49 11.61 2.46
CA SER A 68 -3.02 10.45 3.21
C SER A 68 -4.16 9.48 3.50
N ILE A 69 -5.31 9.97 4.00
CA ILE A 69 -6.48 9.10 4.26
C ILE A 69 -6.95 8.39 2.99
N TYR A 70 -6.90 9.06 1.83
CA TYR A 70 -7.24 8.43 0.55
C TYR A 70 -6.21 7.37 0.15
N ALA A 71 -4.92 7.66 0.32
CA ALA A 71 -3.84 6.76 -0.05
C ALA A 71 -3.86 5.43 0.72
N LEU A 72 -4.35 5.43 1.97
CA LEU A 72 -4.50 4.21 2.78
C LEU A 72 -5.33 3.11 2.10
N THR A 73 -6.30 3.49 1.27
CA THR A 73 -7.17 2.54 0.54
C THR A 73 -6.90 2.51 -0.95
N HIS A 74 -5.96 3.32 -1.45
CA HIS A 74 -5.58 3.42 -2.85
C HIS A 74 -4.04 3.43 -2.97
N PRO A 75 -3.35 2.33 -2.62
CA PRO A 75 -1.90 2.24 -2.71
C PRO A 75 -1.43 2.40 -4.15
N GLY A 76 -0.26 3.02 -4.35
CA GLY A 76 0.30 3.27 -5.67
C GLY A 76 -0.43 4.36 -6.48
N THR A 77 -1.33 5.12 -5.83
CA THR A 77 -1.96 6.29 -6.46
C THR A 77 -0.90 7.27 -6.90
N ASN A 78 -1.03 7.72 -8.15
CA ASN A 78 -0.17 8.73 -8.72
C ASN A 78 -0.74 10.14 -8.43
N PRO A 79 0.09 11.12 -8.01
CA PRO A 79 -0.29 12.52 -8.11
C PRO A 79 -0.73 12.84 -9.54
N GLN A 80 -1.85 13.56 -9.70
CA GLN A 80 -2.36 13.86 -11.03
C GLN A 80 -1.28 14.52 -11.91
N GLY A 81 -1.03 13.93 -13.08
CA GLY A 81 -0.06 14.42 -14.06
C GLY A 81 1.41 14.18 -13.73
N ALA A 82 1.71 13.45 -12.64
CA ALA A 82 3.05 12.95 -12.38
C ALA A 82 3.32 11.66 -13.17
N ASN A 83 4.58 11.24 -13.25
CA ASN A 83 5.01 9.92 -13.72
C ASN A 83 4.58 9.57 -15.16
N ASP A 84 4.35 10.58 -16.01
CA ASP A 84 4.27 10.41 -17.45
C ASP A 84 5.69 10.45 -18.05
N PHE A 85 6.25 9.27 -18.29
CA PHE A 85 7.59 9.12 -18.88
C PHE A 85 7.65 9.49 -20.37
N GLY A 86 6.50 9.67 -21.04
CA GLY A 86 6.43 10.23 -22.39
C GLY A 86 6.42 11.76 -22.43
N CYS A 87 6.31 12.41 -21.26
CA CYS A 87 6.19 13.85 -21.16
C CYS A 87 7.45 14.57 -21.67
N LYS A 88 7.24 15.67 -22.43
CA LYS A 88 8.29 16.60 -22.85
C LYS A 88 8.05 17.97 -22.22
N PRO A 89 9.00 18.52 -21.43
CA PRO A 89 8.81 19.81 -20.80
C PRO A 89 8.63 20.92 -21.84
N ARG A 90 7.85 21.95 -21.51
CA ARG A 90 7.75 23.14 -22.36
C ARG A 90 9.13 23.82 -22.48
N LYS A 91 9.39 24.49 -23.60
CA LYS A 91 10.66 25.21 -23.85
C LYS A 91 11.07 26.05 -22.63
N GLY A 92 12.30 25.85 -22.17
CA GLY A 92 12.87 26.55 -21.01
C GLY A 92 12.45 25.99 -19.64
N LYS A 93 11.79 24.82 -19.58
CA LYS A 93 11.48 24.09 -18.34
C LYS A 93 12.33 22.82 -18.25
N ASN A 94 12.71 22.47 -17.02
CA ASN A 94 13.38 21.21 -16.70
C ASN A 94 12.37 20.23 -16.09
N PRO A 95 12.57 18.90 -16.20
CA PRO A 95 11.82 17.93 -15.40
C PRO A 95 11.92 18.24 -13.90
N VAL A 96 10.87 17.95 -13.15
CA VAL A 96 10.80 18.16 -11.71
C VAL A 96 10.56 16.82 -11.02
N ILE A 97 11.39 16.50 -10.03
CA ILE A 97 11.24 15.32 -9.19
C ILE A 97 10.78 15.79 -7.80
N LEU A 98 9.61 15.32 -7.38
CA LEU A 98 9.00 15.62 -6.09
C LEU A 98 9.23 14.45 -5.14
N LEU A 99 10.11 14.65 -4.15
CA LEU A 99 10.49 13.61 -3.20
C LEU A 99 9.51 13.56 -2.02
N PRO A 100 8.80 12.46 -1.78
CA PRO A 100 7.89 12.34 -0.63
C PRO A 100 8.59 12.62 0.70
N GLY A 101 7.86 13.20 1.65
CA GLY A 101 8.36 13.38 3.02
C GLY A 101 8.35 12.09 3.83
N SER A 102 8.94 12.12 5.03
CA SER A 102 8.95 10.99 5.96
C SER A 102 7.53 10.47 6.25
N ASN A 103 7.36 9.14 6.23
CA ASN A 103 6.08 8.47 6.47
C ASN A 103 4.95 8.94 5.53
N SER A 104 5.29 9.28 4.29
CA SER A 104 4.34 9.70 3.26
C SER A 104 4.64 9.02 1.94
N ASP A 105 3.66 8.95 1.05
CA ASP A 105 3.85 8.51 -0.34
C ASP A 105 3.79 9.69 -1.31
N ALA A 106 4.03 9.41 -2.59
CA ALA A 106 3.98 10.38 -3.67
C ALA A 106 2.66 11.17 -3.70
N TYR A 107 1.52 10.49 -3.65
CA TYR A 107 0.21 11.12 -3.75
C TYR A 107 -0.13 11.93 -2.49
N ALA A 108 0.08 11.36 -1.31
CA ALA A 108 -0.15 12.02 -0.04
C ALA A 108 0.66 13.33 0.08
N SER A 109 1.91 13.33 -0.40
CA SER A 109 2.78 14.51 -0.38
C SER A 109 2.42 15.53 -1.47
N TRP A 110 2.09 15.08 -2.68
CA TRP A 110 2.14 15.94 -3.88
C TRP A 110 0.83 16.09 -4.66
N SER A 111 -0.29 15.57 -4.14
CA SER A 111 -1.62 15.66 -4.77
C SER A 111 -2.03 17.08 -5.19
N MET A 112 -1.61 18.12 -4.46
CA MET A 112 -1.87 19.51 -4.84
C MET A 112 -0.88 20.07 -5.87
N TYR A 113 0.41 19.83 -5.68
CA TYR A 113 1.48 20.51 -6.41
C TYR A 113 1.74 19.91 -7.77
N SER A 114 1.65 18.59 -7.91
CA SER A 114 1.84 17.90 -9.18
C SER A 114 0.98 18.48 -10.30
N PRO A 115 -0.36 18.53 -10.19
CA PRO A 115 -1.19 19.05 -11.28
C PRO A 115 -0.94 20.54 -11.57
N LYS A 116 -0.53 21.33 -10.58
CA LYS A 116 -0.16 22.74 -10.78
C LYS A 116 1.12 22.88 -11.61
N LEU A 117 2.15 22.10 -11.29
CA LEU A 117 3.41 22.10 -12.03
C LEU A 117 3.23 21.55 -13.44
N THR A 118 2.47 20.47 -13.61
CA THR A 118 2.14 19.94 -14.95
C THR A 118 1.41 20.99 -15.80
N LYS A 119 0.45 21.73 -15.22
CA LYS A 119 -0.25 22.84 -15.91
C LYS A 119 0.68 23.99 -16.31
N LEU A 120 1.78 24.19 -15.58
CA LEU A 120 2.80 25.20 -15.90
C LEU A 120 3.80 24.72 -16.98
N GLY A 121 3.66 23.48 -17.47
CA GLY A 121 4.49 22.91 -18.54
C GLY A 121 5.73 22.17 -18.05
N TYR A 122 5.78 21.76 -16.78
CA TYR A 122 6.80 20.86 -16.26
C TYR A 122 6.38 19.39 -16.47
N CYS A 123 7.35 18.52 -16.73
CA CYS A 123 7.16 17.08 -16.53
C CYS A 123 7.49 16.75 -15.08
N VAL A 124 6.50 16.24 -14.36
CA VAL A 124 6.58 16.00 -12.93
C VAL A 124 6.73 14.51 -12.68
N PHE A 125 7.63 14.14 -11.78
CA PHE A 125 7.86 12.76 -11.36
C PHE A 125 7.88 12.71 -9.85
N SER A 126 7.44 11.60 -9.28
CA SER A 126 7.55 11.35 -7.85
C SER A 126 7.86 9.87 -7.64
N PRO A 127 9.02 9.54 -7.07
CA PRO A 127 9.35 8.16 -6.73
C PRO A 127 8.37 7.65 -5.66
N PRO A 128 8.32 6.33 -5.46
CA PRO A 128 7.68 5.81 -4.26
C PRO A 128 8.51 6.28 -3.03
N GLN A 129 8.01 6.04 -1.82
CA GLN A 129 8.79 6.26 -0.59
C GLN A 129 10.08 5.39 -0.60
N LEU A 130 10.82 5.27 0.48
CA LEU A 130 11.78 4.18 0.69
C LEU A 130 11.42 3.47 1.99
#